data_AF-A0A358NH80-F1
#
_entry.id   AF-A0A358NH80-F1
#
_cell.length_a   1.000
_cell.length_b   1.000
_cell.length_c   1.000
_cell.angle_alpha   90.00
_cell.angle_beta   90.00
_cell.angle_gamma   90.00
#
_symmetry.space_group_name_H-M   'P 1'
#
loop_
_entity.id
_entity.type
_entity.pdbx_description
1 polymer ?
#
loop_
_entity_poly.entity_id
_entity_poly.type
_entity_poly.pdbx_seq_one_letter_code
_entity_poly.pdbx_strand_id
1 'polypeptide(L)'
;MNYKLFKSNITDNDVAEILESRIDFSKLDKNQEYDINAEFFNKGLQDEVLNDNVAFEIKREHYVFIKKVRDLFEKNSIKIKKFYLMGTIIDLKENEINISLLKSSDSRRSNIVWPCKEIFIFEDSKNKLDDMLFNNQISEEDYESNIEMLKDELSIYDNDDEHRYLN
;
A
#
# COMPACT_ATOMS: atom_id res chain seq x y z
N MET A 1 9.42 10.43 10.94
CA MET A 1 9.65 11.50 9.93
C MET A 1 8.98 11.07 8.64
N ASN A 2 8.29 11.95 7.92
CA ASN A 2 7.52 11.58 6.73
C ASN A 2 8.02 12.37 5.51
N TYR A 3 8.14 11.69 4.37
CA TYR A 3 8.65 12.22 3.12
C TYR A 3 7.70 11.85 2.00
N LYS A 4 7.15 12.87 1.34
CA LYS A 4 6.24 12.68 0.21
C LYS A 4 6.97 12.99 -1.08
N LEU A 5 7.01 12.00 -1.98
CA LEU A 5 7.57 12.11 -3.32
C LEU A 5 6.41 12.29 -4.30
N PHE A 6 6.47 13.36 -5.09
CA PHE A 6 5.49 13.66 -6.12
C PHE A 6 6.09 13.37 -7.49
N LYS A 7 5.26 12.88 -8.42
CA LYS A 7 5.69 12.46 -9.76
C LYS A 7 6.78 11.39 -9.70
N SER A 8 6.61 10.41 -8.82
CA SER A 8 7.53 9.30 -8.64
C SER A 8 6.77 7.98 -8.57
N ASN A 9 7.37 6.94 -9.13
CA ASN A 9 6.91 5.56 -9.10
C ASN A 9 8.02 4.65 -8.55
N ILE A 10 7.66 3.52 -7.96
CA ILE A 10 8.62 2.56 -7.40
C ILE A 10 9.55 1.97 -8.49
N THR A 11 9.13 2.05 -9.75
CA THR A 11 9.89 1.60 -10.93
C THR A 11 10.92 2.62 -11.41
N ASP A 12 10.84 3.87 -10.96
CA ASP A 12 11.69 4.95 -11.44
C ASP A 12 13.17 4.74 -11.03
N ASN A 13 14.08 5.20 -11.88
CA ASN A 13 15.52 4.99 -11.69
C ASN A 13 16.13 5.97 -10.68
N ASP A 14 15.56 7.17 -10.56
CA ASP A 14 16.06 8.31 -9.80
C ASP A 14 15.41 8.46 -8.41
N VAL A 15 14.50 7.57 -8.01
CA VAL A 15 13.82 7.60 -6.69
C VAL A 15 14.77 7.79 -5.52
N ALA A 16 15.92 7.11 -5.53
CA ALA A 16 16.89 7.21 -4.46
C ALA A 16 17.52 8.62 -4.40
N GLU A 17 17.80 9.23 -5.54
CA GLU A 17 18.36 10.59 -5.63
C GLU A 17 17.33 11.64 -5.20
N ILE A 18 16.08 11.48 -5.65
CA ILE A 18 14.97 12.34 -5.22
C ILE A 18 14.81 12.23 -3.70
N LEU A 19 14.82 11.03 -3.14
CA LEU A 19 14.69 10.83 -1.69
C LEU A 19 15.90 11.39 -0.93
N GLU A 20 17.12 11.20 -1.42
CA GLU A 20 18.34 11.76 -0.84
C GLU A 20 18.28 13.28 -0.71
N SER A 21 17.71 13.97 -1.71
CA SER A 21 17.53 15.43 -1.68
C SER A 21 16.50 15.91 -0.63
N ARG A 22 15.64 15.02 -0.13
CA ARG A 22 14.55 15.33 0.81
C ARG A 22 14.89 14.99 2.25
N ILE A 23 15.84 14.08 2.48
CA ILE A 23 16.18 13.60 3.80
C ILE A 23 17.44 14.31 4.30
N ASP A 24 17.32 14.98 5.44
CA ASP A 24 18.47 15.47 6.19
C ASP A 24 19.04 14.37 7.08
N PHE A 25 19.91 13.52 6.51
CA PHE A 25 20.52 12.39 7.22
C PHE A 25 21.37 12.82 8.42
N SER A 26 21.82 14.07 8.48
CA SER A 26 22.60 14.59 9.62
C SER A 26 21.78 14.65 10.91
N LYS A 27 20.45 14.71 10.81
CA LYS A 27 19.52 14.71 11.96
C LYS A 27 19.15 13.32 12.46
N LEU A 28 19.61 12.26 11.80
CA LEU A 28 19.34 10.88 12.19
C LEU A 28 20.46 10.36 13.09
N ASP A 29 20.07 9.59 14.11
CA ASP A 29 21.01 8.95 15.02
C ASP A 29 21.57 7.68 14.37
N LYS A 30 22.86 7.67 14.07
CA LYS A 30 23.55 6.54 13.43
C LYS A 30 23.66 5.30 14.31
N ASN A 31 23.51 5.45 15.63
CA ASN A 31 23.50 4.32 16.56
C ASN A 31 22.10 3.71 16.71
N GLN A 32 21.07 4.41 16.23
CA GLN A 32 19.70 3.94 16.21
C GLN A 32 19.40 3.16 14.93
N GLU A 33 18.54 2.17 15.07
CA GLU A 33 17.99 1.42 13.93
C GLU A 33 16.57 1.92 13.62
N TYR A 34 16.21 1.90 12.34
CA TYR A 34 14.96 2.49 11.85
C TYR A 34 14.15 1.50 11.03
N ASP A 35 12.84 1.69 11.03
CA ASP A 35 11.90 1.02 10.13
C ASP A 35 11.41 2.02 9.09
N ILE A 36 11.21 1.53 7.87
CA ILE A 36 10.64 2.30 6.76
C ILE A 36 9.26 1.74 6.44
N ASN A 37 8.25 2.61 6.37
CA ASN A 37 6.99 2.28 5.69
C ASN A 37 6.85 3.15 4.45
N ALA A 38 6.77 2.50 3.29
CA ALA A 38 6.56 3.14 2.01
C ALA A 38 5.19 2.73 1.46
N GLU A 39 4.38 3.73 1.12
CA GLU A 39 3.12 3.56 0.40
C GLU A 39 3.29 4.13 -1.00
N PHE A 40 2.84 3.42 -2.03
CA PHE A 40 2.90 3.88 -3.41
C PHE A 40 1.55 3.73 -4.11
N PHE A 41 1.28 4.63 -5.06
CA PHE A 41 0.11 4.49 -5.91
C PHE A 41 0.26 3.28 -6.83
N ASN A 42 -0.56 2.25 -6.64
CA ASN A 42 -0.53 1.05 -7.46
C ASN A 42 -1.47 1.20 -8.66
N LYS A 43 -0.98 1.80 -9.74
CA LYS A 43 -1.74 1.95 -10.99
C LYS A 43 -2.22 0.61 -11.56
N GLY A 44 -1.39 -0.43 -11.44
CA GLY A 44 -1.77 -1.78 -11.89
C GLY A 44 -2.98 -2.33 -11.14
N LEU A 45 -3.23 -1.88 -9.91
CA LEU A 45 -4.47 -2.17 -9.20
C LEU A 45 -5.65 -1.48 -9.86
N GLN A 46 -5.56 -0.17 -10.12
CA GLN A 46 -6.63 0.63 -10.73
C GLN A 46 -7.02 0.14 -12.13
N ASP A 47 -6.04 -0.22 -12.95
CA ASP A 47 -6.27 -0.61 -14.36
C ASP A 47 -6.90 -2.02 -14.48
N GLU A 48 -6.73 -2.89 -13.48
CA GLU A 48 -7.09 -4.32 -13.54
C GLU A 48 -8.07 -4.74 -12.42
N VAL A 49 -8.73 -3.79 -11.73
CA VAL A 49 -9.66 -4.07 -10.59
C VAL A 49 -10.73 -5.10 -10.95
N LEU A 50 -11.22 -5.09 -12.19
CA LEU A 50 -12.31 -5.95 -12.67
C LEU A 50 -11.80 -7.15 -13.51
N ASN A 51 -10.49 -7.44 -13.46
CA ASN A 51 -9.91 -8.53 -14.23
C ASN A 51 -9.60 -9.72 -13.33
N ASP A 52 -10.52 -10.69 -13.30
CA ASP A 52 -10.44 -11.94 -12.52
C ASP A 52 -9.22 -12.81 -12.86
N ASN A 53 -8.49 -12.49 -13.94
CA ASN A 53 -7.30 -13.23 -14.38
C ASN A 53 -5.99 -12.60 -13.89
N VAL A 54 -6.03 -11.49 -13.15
CA VAL A 54 -4.83 -10.79 -12.68
C VAL A 54 -4.60 -11.06 -11.20
N ALA A 55 -3.64 -11.95 -10.92
CA ALA A 55 -3.11 -12.06 -9.57
C ALA A 55 -2.26 -10.82 -9.24
N PHE A 56 -2.63 -10.09 -8.20
CA PHE A 56 -1.84 -8.97 -7.68
C PHE A 56 -0.61 -9.50 -6.94
N GLU A 57 0.37 -9.98 -7.70
CA GLU A 57 1.57 -10.61 -7.17
C GLU A 57 2.68 -9.60 -6.83
N ILE A 58 3.57 -10.02 -5.93
CA ILE A 58 4.79 -9.27 -5.66
C ILE A 58 5.76 -9.43 -6.85
N LYS A 59 5.85 -8.38 -7.66
CA LYS A 59 6.78 -8.29 -8.80
C LYS A 59 8.21 -7.90 -8.41
N ARG A 60 9.15 -8.13 -9.33
CA ARG A 60 10.58 -7.79 -9.17
C ARG A 60 10.81 -6.32 -8.84
N GLU A 61 10.01 -5.41 -9.41
CA GLU A 61 10.23 -3.97 -9.23
C GLU A 61 10.09 -3.55 -7.74
N HIS A 62 9.19 -4.19 -6.99
CA HIS A 62 9.03 -3.94 -5.55
C HIS A 62 10.33 -4.20 -4.78
N TYR A 63 11.00 -5.33 -5.05
CA TYR A 63 12.26 -5.67 -4.39
C TYR A 63 13.41 -4.77 -4.84
N VAL A 64 13.41 -4.35 -6.10
CA VAL A 64 14.39 -3.38 -6.62
C VAL A 64 14.24 -2.03 -5.91
N PHE A 65 13.00 -1.55 -5.73
CA PHE A 65 12.72 -0.33 -4.98
C PHE A 65 13.20 -0.43 -3.53
N ILE A 66 12.82 -1.50 -2.82
CA ILE A 66 13.24 -1.73 -1.43
C ILE A 66 14.77 -1.73 -1.32
N LYS A 67 15.45 -2.40 -2.26
CA LYS A 67 16.91 -2.43 -2.30
C LYS A 67 17.48 -1.03 -2.52
N LYS A 68 17.03 -0.29 -3.53
CA LYS A 68 17.49 1.09 -3.82
C LYS A 68 17.37 1.99 -2.59
N VAL A 69 16.23 1.95 -1.90
CA VAL A 69 16.01 2.77 -0.70
C VAL A 69 16.89 2.28 0.45
N ARG A 70 16.99 0.98 0.71
CA ARG A 70 17.90 0.46 1.76
C ARG A 70 19.35 0.85 1.50
N ASP A 71 19.82 0.69 0.26
CA ASP A 71 21.19 1.05 -0.14
C ASP A 71 21.47 2.54 0.10
N LEU A 72 20.49 3.42 -0.15
CA LEU A 72 20.58 4.85 0.14
C LEU A 72 20.78 5.13 1.65
N PHE A 73 20.00 4.49 2.53
CA PHE A 73 20.14 4.67 3.97
C PHE A 73 21.45 4.06 4.49
N GLU A 74 21.84 2.88 3.99
CA GLU A 74 23.09 2.21 4.37
C GLU A 74 24.32 3.02 3.92
N LYS A 75 24.33 3.61 2.72
CA LYS A 75 25.35 4.57 2.23
C LYS A 75 25.52 5.74 3.19
N ASN A 76 24.44 6.19 3.83
CA ASN A 76 24.44 7.27 4.82
C ASN A 76 24.67 6.78 6.27
N SER A 77 25.11 5.53 6.45
CA SER A 77 25.37 4.90 7.76
C SER A 77 24.14 4.78 8.66
N ILE A 78 22.94 4.70 8.08
CA ILE A 78 21.69 4.47 8.82
C ILE A 78 21.24 3.02 8.60
N LYS A 79 21.02 2.31 9.71
CA LYS A 79 20.59 0.91 9.67
C LYS A 79 19.07 0.81 9.58
N ILE A 80 18.59 0.14 8.53
CA ILE A 80 17.16 -0.16 8.36
C ILE A 80 16.87 -1.59 8.78
N LYS A 81 15.98 -1.77 9.77
CA LYS A 81 15.53 -3.08 10.25
C LYS A 81 14.38 -3.60 9.42
N LYS A 82 13.21 -2.96 9.51
CA LYS A 82 12.05 -3.36 8.73
C LYS A 82 11.82 -2.44 7.55
N PHE A 83 11.33 -3.02 6.47
CA PHE A 83 10.83 -2.29 5.33
C PHE A 83 9.45 -2.80 4.99
N TYR A 84 8.45 -1.94 5.11
CA TYR A 84 7.08 -2.19 4.70
C TYR A 84 6.84 -1.45 3.39
N LEU A 85 6.40 -2.18 2.36
CA LEU A 85 5.99 -1.60 1.10
C LEU A 85 4.52 -1.96 0.85
N MET A 86 3.67 -0.95 0.66
CA MET A 86 2.22 -1.11 0.51
C MET A 86 1.73 -0.39 -0.75
N GLY A 87 0.99 -1.08 -1.60
CA GLY A 87 0.29 -0.47 -2.73
C GLY A 87 -1.11 0.01 -2.34
N THR A 88 -1.52 1.19 -2.83
CA THR A 88 -2.86 1.77 -2.61
C THR A 88 -3.33 2.53 -3.85
N ILE A 89 -4.65 2.72 -4.01
CA ILE A 89 -5.25 3.59 -5.05
C ILE A 89 -6.09 4.73 -4.45
N ILE A 90 -6.20 4.79 -3.13
CA ILE A 90 -7.19 5.65 -2.45
C ILE A 90 -6.55 6.79 -1.64
N ASP A 91 -5.39 6.54 -1.03
CA ASP A 91 -4.74 7.45 -0.08
C ASP A 91 -3.68 8.34 -0.76
N LEU A 92 -3.33 8.00 -1.99
CA LEU A 92 -2.26 8.62 -2.77
C LEU A 92 -2.78 9.02 -4.14
N LYS A 93 -2.28 10.15 -4.66
CA LYS A 93 -2.51 10.52 -6.06
C LYS A 93 -1.62 9.70 -6.98
N GLU A 94 -1.97 9.63 -8.25
CA GLU A 94 -1.14 8.97 -9.26
C GLU A 94 0.30 9.52 -9.24
N ASN A 95 1.28 8.61 -9.26
CA ASN A 95 2.70 8.91 -9.13
C ASN A 95 3.08 9.63 -7.82
N GLU A 96 2.42 9.31 -6.71
CA GLU A 96 2.91 9.64 -5.37
C GLU A 96 3.47 8.42 -4.66
N ILE A 97 4.53 8.67 -3.88
CA ILE A 97 5.07 7.72 -2.89
C ILE A 97 5.17 8.46 -1.57
N ASN A 98 4.62 7.88 -0.50
CA ASN A 98 4.80 8.37 0.85
C ASN A 98 5.74 7.45 1.61
N ILE A 99 6.78 8.01 2.22
CA ILE A 99 7.80 7.26 2.95
C ILE A 99 7.87 7.80 4.37
N SER A 100 7.59 6.94 5.34
CA SER A 100 7.74 7.23 6.75
C SER A 100 8.93 6.47 7.33
N LEU A 101 9.69 7.16 8.18
CA LEU A 101 10.83 6.64 8.91
C LEU A 101 10.53 6.70 10.41
N LEU A 102 10.58 5.54 11.06
CA LEU A 102 10.30 5.36 12.48
C LEU A 102 11.50 4.72 13.16
N LYS A 103 11.74 5.04 14.45
CA LYS A 103 12.75 4.30 15.22
C LYS A 103 12.26 2.86 15.39
N SER A 104 13.11 1.89 15.07
CA SER A 104 12.77 0.49 15.22
C SER A 104 12.81 0.11 16.70
N SER A 105 11.82 -0.66 17.13
CA SER A 105 11.78 -1.33 18.44
C SER A 105 12.06 -2.83 18.33
N ASP A 106 12.32 -3.33 17.13
CA ASP A 106 12.38 -4.76 16.86
C ASP A 106 13.81 -5.24 16.64
N SER A 107 14.06 -6.50 16.99
CA SER A 107 15.39 -7.11 16.91
C SER A 107 15.70 -7.67 15.52
N ARG A 108 14.67 -8.10 14.77
CA ARG A 108 14.81 -8.84 13.51
C ARG A 108 14.72 -7.93 12.28
N ARG A 109 15.61 -8.16 11.30
CA ARG A 109 15.57 -7.54 9.97
C ARG A 109 14.55 -8.28 9.10
N SER A 110 13.61 -7.57 8.49
CA SER A 110 12.63 -8.15 7.57
C SER A 110 12.19 -7.16 6.50
N ASN A 111 11.64 -7.69 5.42
CA ASN A 111 10.91 -6.92 4.40
C ASN A 111 9.51 -7.51 4.31
N ILE A 112 8.50 -6.66 4.31
CA ILE A 112 7.11 -7.06 4.20
C ILE A 112 6.51 -6.23 3.06
N VAL A 113 5.94 -6.93 2.08
CA VAL A 113 5.41 -6.32 0.86
C VAL A 113 3.97 -6.74 0.70
N TRP A 114 3.09 -5.77 0.65
CA TRP A 114 1.69 -5.95 0.28
C TRP A 114 1.43 -5.15 -1.00
N PRO A 115 1.19 -5.82 -2.13
CA PRO A 115 0.93 -5.12 -3.40
C PRO A 115 -0.42 -4.39 -3.39
N CYS A 116 -1.32 -4.76 -2.47
CA CYS A 116 -2.62 -4.16 -2.31
C CYS A 116 -3.07 -4.19 -0.84
N LYS A 117 -3.88 -3.20 -0.46
CA LYS A 117 -4.59 -3.11 0.82
C LYS A 117 -6.05 -3.50 0.54
N GLU A 118 -6.38 -4.79 0.57
CA GLU A 118 -7.67 -5.36 0.10
C GLU A 118 -8.92 -4.71 0.75
N ILE A 119 -8.81 -4.30 2.02
CA ILE A 119 -9.86 -3.58 2.77
C ILE A 119 -10.28 -2.26 2.08
N PHE A 120 -9.38 -1.64 1.31
CA PHE A 120 -9.64 -0.33 0.69
C PHE A 120 -10.26 -0.44 -0.70
N ILE A 121 -10.09 -1.57 -1.39
CA ILE A 121 -10.86 -1.84 -2.61
C ILE A 121 -12.34 -1.96 -2.25
N PHE A 122 -12.65 -2.65 -1.14
CA PHE A 122 -14.01 -2.81 -0.66
C PHE A 122 -14.68 -1.46 -0.36
N GLU A 123 -14.04 -0.62 0.44
CA GLU A 123 -14.57 0.71 0.81
C GLU A 123 -14.76 1.62 -0.41
N ASP A 124 -13.82 1.65 -1.36
CA ASP A 124 -13.95 2.49 -2.56
C ASP A 124 -15.01 1.98 -3.54
N SER A 125 -15.08 0.68 -3.76
CA SER A 125 -16.11 0.08 -4.62
C SER A 125 -17.49 0.24 -4.00
N LYS A 126 -17.61 0.10 -2.67
CA LYS A 126 -18.83 0.42 -1.94
C LYS A 126 -19.21 1.91 -2.06
N ASN A 127 -18.27 2.84 -1.89
CA ASN A 127 -18.54 4.27 -2.05
C ASN A 127 -19.03 4.63 -3.47
N LYS A 128 -18.50 3.98 -4.51
CA LYS A 128 -18.99 4.15 -5.88
C LYS A 128 -20.41 3.62 -6.06
N LEU A 129 -20.71 2.47 -5.48
CA LEU A 129 -22.06 1.91 -5.49
C LEU A 129 -23.03 2.83 -4.72
N ASP A 130 -22.59 3.39 -3.59
CA ASP A 130 -23.35 4.37 -2.79
C ASP A 130 -23.66 5.62 -3.64
N ASP A 131 -22.68 6.17 -4.37
CA ASP A 131 -22.87 7.31 -5.28
C ASP A 131 -23.80 6.98 -6.45
N MET A 132 -23.70 5.78 -7.04
CA MET A 132 -24.56 5.34 -8.14
C MET A 132 -26.01 5.17 -7.69
N LEU A 133 -26.21 4.61 -6.49
CA LEU A 133 -27.53 4.48 -5.87
C LEU A 133 -28.12 5.86 -5.56
N PHE A 134 -27.33 6.77 -4.97
CA PHE A 134 -27.76 8.13 -4.65
C PHE A 134 -28.17 8.94 -5.89
N ASN A 135 -27.50 8.70 -7.01
CA ASN A 135 -27.81 9.34 -8.30
C ASN A 135 -28.88 8.59 -9.11
N ASN A 136 -29.55 7.59 -8.54
CA ASN A 136 -30.54 6.72 -9.21
C ASN A 136 -30.02 6.08 -10.52
N GLN A 137 -28.71 5.81 -10.60
CA GLN A 137 -28.10 5.15 -11.74
C GLN A 137 -28.27 3.64 -11.69
N ILE A 138 -28.48 3.08 -10.49
CA ILE A 138 -28.75 1.68 -10.22
C ILE A 138 -29.93 1.55 -9.25
N SER A 139 -30.59 0.40 -9.25
CA SER A 139 -31.64 0.09 -8.26
C SER A 139 -31.04 -0.36 -6.93
N GLU A 140 -31.85 -0.38 -5.87
CA GLU A 140 -31.47 -0.98 -4.58
C GLU A 140 -31.10 -2.47 -4.73
N GLU A 141 -31.82 -3.19 -5.59
CA GLU A 141 -31.60 -4.62 -5.87
C GLU A 141 -30.24 -4.83 -6.59
N ASP A 142 -29.90 -3.95 -7.54
CA ASP A 142 -28.58 -3.95 -8.18
C ASP A 142 -27.47 -3.61 -7.19
N TYR A 143 -27.69 -2.67 -6.29
CA TYR A 143 -26.72 -2.28 -5.27
C TYR A 143 -26.40 -3.45 -4.33
N GLU A 144 -27.43 -4.13 -3.79
CA GLU A 144 -27.25 -5.26 -2.88
C GLU A 144 -26.50 -6.42 -3.56
N SER A 145 -26.87 -6.76 -4.80
CA SER A 145 -26.21 -7.82 -5.55
C SER A 145 -24.73 -7.50 -5.82
N ASN A 146 -24.40 -6.26 -6.17
CA ASN A 146 -23.00 -5.86 -6.41
C ASN A 146 -22.17 -5.82 -5.11
N ILE A 147 -22.78 -5.45 -3.97
CA ILE A 147 -22.10 -5.52 -2.67
C ILE A 147 -21.80 -6.96 -2.26
N GLU A 148 -22.74 -7.88 -2.48
CA GLU A 148 -22.55 -9.30 -2.17
C GLU A 148 -21.43 -9.91 -3.04
N MET A 149 -21.43 -9.60 -4.34
CA MET A 149 -20.34 -9.99 -5.24
C MET A 149 -18.98 -9.42 -4.79
N LEU A 150 -18.94 -8.14 -4.41
CA LEU A 150 -17.72 -7.48 -3.94
C LEU A 150 -17.18 -8.12 -2.65
N LYS A 151 -18.06 -8.53 -1.73
CA LYS A 151 -17.69 -9.25 -0.51
C LYS A 151 -17.11 -10.63 -0.83
N ASP A 152 -17.75 -11.38 -1.73
CA ASP A 152 -17.31 -12.71 -2.15
C ASP A 152 -15.96 -12.66 -2.88
N GLU A 153 -15.81 -11.75 -3.85
CA GLU A 153 -14.57 -11.57 -4.63
C GLU A 153 -13.38 -11.21 -3.76
N LEU A 154 -13.60 -10.35 -2.76
CA LEU A 154 -12.55 -9.90 -1.84
C LEU A 154 -12.37 -10.82 -0.63
N SER A 155 -13.13 -11.93 -0.55
CA SER A 155 -13.16 -12.83 0.61
C SER A 155 -13.41 -12.08 1.94
N ILE A 156 -14.22 -11.02 1.89
CA ILE A 156 -14.62 -10.21 3.04
C ILE A 156 -15.94 -10.79 3.54
N TYR A 157 -15.82 -11.85 4.32
CA TYR A 157 -16.94 -12.41 5.05
C TYR A 157 -17.10 -11.64 6.36
N ASP A 158 -18.31 -11.15 6.63
CA ASP A 158 -18.64 -10.67 7.96
C ASP A 158 -18.40 -11.84 8.93
N ASN A 159 -17.52 -11.67 9.91
CA ASN A 159 -17.24 -12.66 10.96
C ASN A 159 -18.46 -12.97 11.87
N ASP A 160 -19.67 -12.61 11.45
CA ASP A 160 -20.90 -12.81 12.22
C ASP A 160 -21.38 -14.27 12.21
N ASP A 161 -20.85 -15.13 11.33
CA ASP A 161 -21.16 -16.57 11.32
C ASP A 161 -20.25 -17.41 12.26
N GLU A 162 -19.13 -16.88 12.76
CA GLU A 162 -18.30 -17.59 13.75
C GLU A 162 -18.93 -17.64 15.17
N HIS A 163 -20.03 -16.92 15.40
CA HIS A 163 -20.77 -16.96 16.68
C HIS A 163 -21.97 -17.92 16.71
N ARG A 164 -22.21 -18.72 15.65
CA ARG A 164 -23.33 -19.69 15.62
C ARG A 164 -22.94 -21.15 15.91
N TYR A 165 -21.68 -21.46 16.20
CA TYR A 165 -21.25 -22.81 16.57
C TYR A 165 -20.45 -22.85 17.88
N LEU A 166 -21.13 -22.50 18.98
CA LEU A 166 -20.85 -23.06 20.30
C LEU A 166 -22.19 -23.39 20.97
N ASN A 167 -22.72 -24.57 20.63
CA ASN A 167 -23.65 -25.35 21.46
C ASN A 167 -23.12 -26.78 21.52
#